data_AF-Q8TCF1-F1
#
_entry.id   AF-Q8TCF1-F1
#
_cell.length_a   1.000
_cell.length_b   1.000
_cell.length_c   1.000
_cell.angle_alpha   90.00
_cell.angle_beta   90.00
_cell.angle_gamma   90.00
#
_symmetry.space_group_name_H-M   'P 1'
#
loop_
_entity.id
_entity.type
_entity.pdbx_description
1 polymer ?
#
loop_
_entity_poly.entity_id
_entity_poly.type
_entity_poly.pdbx_seq_one_letter_code
_entity_poly.pdbx_strand_id
1 'polypeptide(L)'
;MAELDIGQHCQVEHCRQRDFLPFVCDDCSGIFCLEHRSRESHGCPEVTVINERLKTDQHTSYPCSFKDCAERELVAVICPYCEKNFCLRHRHQSDHECEKLEIPKPRMAATQKLVKDIIDSKTGETASKRWKGAKNSETAAKVALMKLKMHADGDKSLPQTERIYFQVFLPKGSKEKSKPMFFCHRWSIGKAIDFAASLARLKNDNNKFTAKKLRLCHITSGEALPLDHTLETWIAKEDCPLYNGGNIILEYLNDEEQFCKNVESYLE
;
A
#
# COMPACT_ATOMS: atom_id res chain seq x y z
N MET A 1 -16.17 11.30 11.91
CA MET A 1 -15.78 10.97 10.52
C MET A 1 -15.91 12.26 9.72
N ALA A 2 -14.82 12.86 9.27
CA ALA A 2 -14.91 14.03 8.40
C ALA A 2 -15.38 13.53 7.02
N GLU A 3 -16.60 13.86 6.62
CA GLU A 3 -17.04 13.66 5.24
C GLU A 3 -16.17 14.55 4.37
N LEU A 4 -15.13 13.96 3.76
CA LEU A 4 -14.29 14.64 2.80
C LEU A 4 -15.13 14.82 1.53
N ASP A 5 -15.74 16.00 1.39
CA ASP A 5 -16.49 16.40 0.20
C ASP A 5 -15.51 16.66 -0.96
N ILE A 6 -15.05 15.57 -1.58
CA ILE A 6 -14.08 15.58 -2.68
C ILE A 6 -14.84 15.33 -3.99
N GLY A 7 -14.52 16.15 -5.00
CA GLY A 7 -15.10 16.10 -6.34
C GLY A 7 -16.25 17.09 -6.53
N GLN A 8 -16.82 17.09 -7.73
CA GLN A 8 -18.00 17.89 -8.09
C GLN A 8 -18.98 17.04 -8.88
N HIS A 9 -20.27 17.39 -8.83
CA HIS A 9 -21.31 16.64 -9.54
C HIS A 9 -21.46 17.16 -10.96
N CYS A 10 -21.68 16.25 -11.91
CA CYS A 10 -22.06 16.61 -13.27
C CYS A 10 -23.37 17.41 -13.27
N GLN A 11 -23.39 18.55 -13.96
CA GLN A 11 -24.54 19.46 -14.02
C GLN A 11 -25.66 18.97 -14.96
N VAL A 12 -25.43 17.87 -15.68
CA VAL A 12 -26.46 17.19 -16.47
C VAL A 12 -27.46 16.51 -15.53
N GLU A 13 -28.73 16.94 -15.61
CA GLU A 13 -29.81 16.55 -14.69
C GLU A 13 -30.00 15.03 -14.55
N HIS A 14 -29.84 14.28 -15.64
CA HIS A 14 -30.01 12.82 -15.64
C HIS A 14 -28.75 12.04 -15.22
N CYS A 15 -27.60 12.71 -15.07
CA CYS A 15 -26.35 12.07 -14.67
C CYS A 15 -26.05 12.33 -13.18
N ARG A 16 -25.86 13.61 -12.80
CA ARG A 16 -25.45 14.06 -11.46
C ARG A 16 -24.33 13.22 -10.80
N GLN A 17 -23.52 12.52 -11.61
CA GLN A 17 -22.45 11.68 -11.11
C GLN A 17 -21.37 12.55 -10.47
N ARG A 18 -20.90 12.16 -9.28
CA ARG A 18 -19.70 12.76 -8.66
C ARG A 18 -18.47 12.36 -9.46
N ASP A 19 -17.76 13.35 -9.98
CA ASP A 19 -16.48 13.17 -10.64
C ASP A 19 -15.37 13.83 -9.82
N PHE A 20 -14.23 13.16 -9.71
CA PHE A 20 -13.07 13.64 -8.97
C PHE A 20 -12.17 14.53 -9.83
N LEU A 21 -12.34 14.50 -11.16
CA LEU A 21 -11.71 15.41 -12.11
C LEU A 21 -12.81 16.15 -12.89
N PRO A 22 -13.48 17.15 -12.27
CA PRO A 22 -14.54 17.88 -12.94
C PRO A 22 -14.02 18.66 -14.14
N PHE A 23 -14.74 18.55 -15.26
CA PHE A 23 -14.49 19.32 -16.47
C PHE A 23 -15.37 20.56 -16.46
N VAL A 24 -14.74 21.74 -16.55
CA VAL A 24 -15.45 23.01 -16.72
C VAL A 24 -15.56 23.29 -18.20
N CYS A 25 -16.78 23.55 -18.70
CA CYS A 25 -16.97 23.95 -20.08
C CYS A 25 -16.56 25.42 -20.26
N ASP A 26 -15.74 25.73 -21.25
CA ASP A 26 -15.24 27.10 -21.49
C ASP A 26 -16.36 28.09 -21.87
N ASP A 27 -17.46 27.61 -22.46
CA ASP A 27 -18.55 28.48 -22.95
C ASP A 27 -19.61 28.72 -21.87
N CYS A 28 -20.21 27.64 -21.34
CA CYS A 28 -21.28 27.76 -20.33
C CYS A 28 -20.76 27.78 -18.89
N SER A 29 -19.45 27.60 -18.67
CA SER A 29 -18.81 27.49 -17.34
C SER A 29 -19.39 26.39 -16.44
N GLY A 30 -20.13 25.44 -17.02
CA GLY A 30 -20.75 24.33 -16.30
C GLY A 30 -19.76 23.22 -15.96
N ILE A 31 -20.05 22.47 -14.90
CA ILE A 31 -19.18 21.38 -14.41
C ILE A 31 -19.75 20.02 -14.84
N PHE A 32 -18.92 19.20 -15.49
CA PHE A 32 -19.34 17.94 -16.09
C PHE A 32 -18.39 16.79 -15.77
N CYS A 33 -18.91 15.56 -15.76
CA CYS A 33 -18.09 14.35 -15.66
C CYS A 33 -17.44 14.01 -17.00
N LEU A 34 -16.56 13.00 -17.01
CA LEU A 34 -15.85 12.55 -18.22
C LEU A 34 -16.77 12.27 -19.42
N GLU A 35 -17.93 11.63 -19.21
CA GLU A 35 -18.90 11.31 -20.26
C GLU A 35 -19.62 12.56 -20.82
N HIS A 36 -19.75 13.60 -20.00
CA HIS A 36 -20.46 14.84 -20.33
C HIS A 36 -19.54 16.04 -20.63
N ARG A 37 -18.22 15.83 -20.70
CA ARG A 37 -17.23 16.89 -20.93
C ARG A 37 -17.38 17.59 -22.28
N SER A 38 -17.96 16.91 -23.27
CA SER A 38 -18.10 17.45 -24.62
C SER A 38 -19.32 18.36 -24.73
N ARG A 39 -19.26 19.37 -25.60
CA ARG A 39 -20.38 20.30 -25.86
C ARG A 39 -21.65 19.58 -26.32
N GLU A 40 -21.48 18.51 -27.09
CA GLU A 40 -22.58 17.66 -27.60
C GLU A 40 -23.20 16.84 -26.47
N SER A 41 -22.38 16.34 -25.54
CA SER A 41 -22.84 15.45 -24.47
C SER A 41 -23.76 16.14 -23.47
N HIS A 42 -23.53 17.43 -23.14
CA HIS A 42 -24.38 18.17 -22.20
C HIS A 42 -25.35 19.16 -22.87
N GLY A 43 -25.33 19.28 -24.20
CA GLY A 43 -26.18 20.22 -24.93
C GLY A 43 -25.89 21.68 -24.58
N CYS A 44 -24.64 22.11 -24.75
CA CYS A 44 -24.19 23.46 -24.39
C CYS A 44 -25.11 24.54 -25.00
N PRO A 45 -25.67 25.48 -24.20
CA PRO A 45 -26.62 26.48 -24.70
C PRO A 45 -25.98 27.56 -25.60
N GLU A 46 -24.69 27.85 -25.43
CA GLU A 46 -23.93 28.82 -26.23
C GLU A 46 -23.47 28.17 -27.56
N VAL A 47 -24.41 27.94 -28.48
CA VAL A 47 -24.14 27.38 -29.81
C VAL A 47 -23.75 28.49 -30.80
N THR A 48 -22.74 29.31 -30.50
CA THR A 48 -22.15 30.21 -31.51
C THR A 48 -20.74 30.64 -31.12
N VAL A 49 -19.76 29.74 -31.22
CA VAL A 49 -18.40 30.22 -31.48
C VAL A 49 -17.81 29.37 -32.58
N ILE A 50 -17.70 30.04 -33.72
CA ILE A 50 -17.05 29.63 -34.94
C ILE A 50 -15.78 28.87 -34.56
N ASN A 51 -15.61 27.67 -35.14
CA ASN A 51 -14.36 26.95 -35.21
C ASN A 51 -13.32 27.79 -36.00
N GLU A 52 -13.01 28.99 -35.53
CA GLU A 52 -11.72 29.64 -35.79
C GLU A 52 -10.70 28.85 -34.98
N ARG A 53 -10.54 27.60 -35.39
CA ARG A 53 -9.31 26.86 -35.25
C ARG A 53 -8.31 27.77 -35.96
N LEU A 54 -7.71 28.67 -35.17
CA LEU A 54 -6.53 29.42 -35.55
C LEU A 54 -5.58 28.35 -36.05
N LYS A 55 -5.57 28.20 -37.38
CA LYS A 55 -4.66 27.35 -38.13
C LYS A 55 -3.31 28.03 -38.10
N THR A 56 -2.78 28.29 -36.91
CA THR A 56 -1.36 28.38 -36.72
C THR A 56 -0.94 26.97 -36.32
N ASP A 57 -1.02 26.06 -37.29
CA ASP A 57 -0.44 24.70 -37.25
C ASP A 57 1.11 24.77 -37.24
N GLN A 58 1.66 25.88 -36.78
CA GLN A 58 3.03 25.98 -36.33
C GLN A 58 3.07 25.30 -34.95
N HIS A 59 2.90 23.97 -34.94
CA HIS A 59 3.24 23.14 -33.81
C HIS A 59 4.75 23.29 -33.58
N THR A 60 5.13 24.35 -32.89
CA THR A 60 6.49 24.60 -32.44
C THR A 60 6.87 23.44 -31.55
N SER A 61 7.74 22.59 -32.07
CA SER A 61 8.22 21.40 -31.39
C SER A 61 9.67 21.65 -30.97
N TYR A 62 9.97 21.35 -29.71
CA TYR A 62 11.23 21.66 -29.08
C TYR A 62 12.10 20.39 -29.05
N PRO A 63 13.26 20.36 -29.74
CA PRO A 63 14.11 19.18 -29.77
C PRO A 63 14.86 19.01 -28.45
N CYS A 64 15.02 17.75 -28.04
CA CYS A 64 15.89 17.40 -26.93
C CYS A 64 17.37 17.67 -27.26
N SER A 65 18.09 18.26 -26.31
CA SER A 65 19.54 18.56 -26.43
C SER A 65 20.44 17.43 -25.88
N PHE A 66 19.85 16.32 -25.41
CA PHE A 66 20.62 15.18 -24.90
C PHE A 66 21.20 14.32 -26.03
N LYS A 67 22.39 13.75 -25.81
CA LYS A 67 23.08 12.90 -26.80
C LYS A 67 22.20 11.71 -27.17
N ASP A 68 22.15 11.38 -28.45
CA ASP A 68 21.36 10.27 -29.02
C ASP A 68 19.84 10.33 -28.75
N CYS A 69 19.29 11.49 -28.40
CA CYS A 69 17.85 11.69 -28.23
C CYS A 69 17.26 12.52 -29.37
N ALA A 70 16.44 11.90 -30.23
CA ALA A 70 15.71 12.57 -31.31
C ALA A 70 14.28 12.98 -30.92
N GLU A 71 13.90 12.86 -29.64
CA GLU A 71 12.56 13.19 -29.15
C GLU A 71 12.33 14.70 -29.21
N ARG A 72 11.11 15.09 -29.59
CA ARG A 72 10.67 16.50 -29.61
C ARG A 72 9.40 16.64 -28.79
N GLU A 73 9.38 17.62 -27.91
CA GLU A 73 8.22 17.91 -27.08
C GLU A 73 7.42 19.07 -27.66
N LEU A 74 6.11 19.06 -27.44
CA LEU A 74 5.24 20.19 -27.77
C LEU A 74 5.42 21.37 -26.81
N VAL A 75 6.04 21.11 -25.65
CA VAL A 75 6.30 22.09 -24.60
C VAL A 75 7.79 22.22 -24.41
N ALA A 76 8.28 23.47 -24.30
CA ALA A 76 9.67 23.72 -24.01
C ALA A 76 10.01 23.32 -22.56
N VAL A 77 10.91 22.37 -22.38
CA VAL A 77 11.39 21.96 -21.06
C VAL A 77 12.85 22.36 -20.93
N ILE A 78 13.06 23.57 -20.44
CA ILE A 78 14.39 24.18 -20.32
C ILE A 78 14.96 23.86 -18.92
N CYS A 79 16.18 23.33 -18.88
CA CYS A 79 16.89 23.15 -17.63
C CYS A 79 17.32 24.53 -17.09
N PRO A 80 16.96 24.90 -15.84
CA PRO A 80 17.28 26.23 -15.29
C PRO A 80 18.78 26.44 -15.06
N TYR A 81 19.60 25.40 -15.20
CA TYR A 81 21.03 25.44 -14.88
C TYR A 81 21.92 25.57 -16.12
N CYS A 82 21.62 24.80 -17.17
CA CYS A 82 22.37 24.81 -18.44
C CYS A 82 21.60 25.45 -19.60
N GLU A 83 20.34 25.88 -19.37
CA GLU A 83 19.48 26.61 -20.31
C GLU A 83 19.20 25.87 -21.63
N LYS A 84 19.47 24.56 -21.67
CA LYS A 84 19.18 23.68 -22.81
C LYS A 84 17.81 23.04 -22.66
N ASN A 85 17.17 22.74 -23.79
CA ASN A 85 15.86 22.10 -23.86
C ASN A 85 16.01 20.58 -23.86
N PHE A 86 15.18 19.86 -23.13
CA PHE A 86 15.20 18.41 -23.03
C PHE A 86 13.80 17.82 -23.21
N CYS A 87 13.70 16.57 -23.62
CA CYS A 87 12.40 15.90 -23.59
C CYS A 87 12.01 15.53 -22.16
N LEU A 88 10.76 15.09 -21.94
CA LEU A 88 10.30 14.68 -20.61
C LEU A 88 11.15 13.54 -20.01
N ARG A 89 11.74 12.71 -20.87
CA ARG A 89 12.66 11.62 -20.47
C ARG A 89 14.03 12.10 -19.98
N HIS A 90 14.44 13.31 -20.37
CA HIS A 90 15.75 13.88 -20.00
C HIS A 90 15.61 15.21 -19.23
N ARG A 91 14.42 15.48 -18.67
CA ARG A 91 14.12 16.73 -17.96
C ARG A 91 14.93 16.90 -16.68
N HIS A 92 15.27 15.82 -15.99
CA HIS A 92 16.01 15.90 -14.74
C HIS A 92 17.51 16.09 -14.97
N GLN A 93 18.20 16.78 -14.05
CA GLN A 93 19.62 17.10 -14.22
C GLN A 93 20.50 15.86 -14.40
N SER A 94 20.14 14.75 -13.73
CA SER A 94 20.84 13.46 -13.82
C SER A 94 20.71 12.81 -15.19
N ASP A 95 19.57 13.02 -15.84
CA ASP A 95 19.21 12.28 -17.05
C ASP A 95 19.92 12.85 -18.27
N HIS A 96 20.24 14.15 -18.24
CA HIS A 96 20.97 14.82 -19.31
C HIS A 96 22.43 15.18 -18.98
N GLU A 97 22.97 14.65 -17.89
CA GLU A 97 24.33 14.95 -17.44
C GLU A 97 24.57 16.47 -17.36
N CYS A 98 23.68 17.19 -16.64
CA CYS A 98 23.73 18.65 -16.61
C CYS A 98 25.13 19.17 -16.25
N GLU A 99 25.57 20.20 -16.97
CA GLU A 99 26.90 20.80 -16.76
C GLU A 99 27.09 21.32 -15.33
N LYS A 100 26.01 21.82 -14.70
CA LYS A 100 25.96 22.20 -13.29
C LYS A 100 25.26 21.15 -12.44
N LEU A 101 25.45 19.86 -12.74
CA LEU A 101 25.15 18.82 -11.78
C LEU A 101 26.00 19.08 -10.55
N GLU A 102 25.38 19.59 -9.48
CA GLU A 102 26.00 19.53 -8.17
C GLU A 102 26.22 18.05 -7.87
N ILE A 103 27.46 17.60 -8.05
CA ILE A 103 27.89 16.25 -7.72
C ILE A 103 27.35 16.00 -6.33
N PRO A 104 26.42 15.04 -6.13
CA PRO A 104 25.83 14.81 -4.84
C PRO A 104 26.97 14.62 -3.85
N LYS A 105 27.18 15.60 -2.96
CA LYS A 105 28.18 15.50 -1.90
C LYS A 105 27.91 14.16 -1.24
N PRO A 106 28.87 13.23 -1.20
CA PRO A 106 28.63 11.89 -0.70
C PRO A 106 28.10 12.04 0.72
N ARG A 107 26.78 11.86 0.88
CA ARG A 107 26.05 12.12 2.14
C ARG A 107 26.56 11.22 3.28
N MET A 108 27.41 10.25 2.95
CA MET A 108 27.71 9.09 3.78
C MET A 108 29.19 8.68 3.73
N ALA A 109 30.14 9.62 3.59
CA ALA A 109 31.56 9.29 3.77
C ALA A 109 31.82 8.58 5.12
N ALA A 110 31.10 8.97 6.17
CA ALA A 110 31.11 8.30 7.47
C ALA A 110 30.61 6.84 7.40
N THR A 111 29.57 6.55 6.62
CA THR A 111 29.05 5.18 6.47
C THR A 111 29.96 4.32 5.63
N GLN A 112 30.62 4.86 4.59
CA GLN A 112 31.60 4.10 3.82
C GLN A 112 32.78 3.64 4.66
N LYS A 113 33.27 4.50 5.57
CA LYS A 113 34.33 4.13 6.52
C LYS A 113 33.86 2.98 7.43
N LEU A 114 32.66 3.10 7.99
CA LEU A 114 32.06 2.10 8.85
C LEU A 114 31.84 0.75 8.14
N VAL A 115 31.44 0.76 6.86
CA VAL A 115 31.29 -0.46 6.04
C VAL A 115 32.64 -1.11 5.78
N LYS A 116 33.70 -0.35 5.49
CA LYS A 116 35.06 -0.89 5.35
C LYS A 116 35.53 -1.52 6.64
N ASP A 117 35.37 -0.84 7.77
CA ASP A 117 35.72 -1.35 9.10
C ASP A 117 34.95 -2.66 9.43
N ILE A 118 33.66 -2.76 9.03
CA ILE A 118 32.88 -4.00 9.18
C ILE A 118 33.44 -5.13 8.31
N ILE A 119 33.77 -4.87 7.05
CA ILE A 119 34.33 -5.88 6.13
C ILE A 119 35.67 -6.38 6.65
N ASP A 120 36.53 -5.46 7.11
CA ASP A 120 37.86 -5.76 7.62
C ASP A 120 37.79 -6.51 8.97
N SER A 121 36.81 -6.22 9.82
CA SER A 121 36.60 -6.96 11.07
C SER A 121 36.06 -8.39 10.85
N LYS A 122 35.38 -8.65 9.74
CA LYS A 122 34.78 -9.97 9.45
C LYS A 122 35.79 -10.99 8.92
N THR A 123 36.91 -10.55 8.36
CA THR A 123 37.95 -11.45 7.82
C THR A 123 38.91 -11.97 8.90
N GLY A 124 38.85 -11.46 10.13
CA GLY A 124 39.81 -11.80 11.19
C GLY A 124 39.37 -12.80 12.27
N GLU A 125 38.07 -13.11 12.43
CA GLU A 125 37.61 -13.89 13.59
C GLU A 125 36.99 -15.23 13.21
N THR A 126 37.86 -16.24 13.26
CA THR A 126 37.54 -17.65 13.41
C THR A 126 36.74 -17.88 14.70
N ALA A 127 35.47 -18.24 14.54
CA ALA A 127 34.66 -19.04 15.48
C ALA A 127 34.83 -18.75 16.99
N SER A 128 34.82 -17.49 17.42
CA SER A 128 34.71 -17.17 18.85
C SER A 128 33.24 -17.10 19.25
N LYS A 129 32.81 -18.09 20.03
CA LYS A 129 31.49 -18.20 20.65
C LYS A 129 31.24 -16.94 21.49
N ARG A 130 30.51 -15.94 20.96
CA ARG A 130 30.24 -14.72 21.72
C ARG A 130 28.80 -14.23 21.64
N TRP A 131 28.22 -14.22 22.84
CA TRP A 131 27.13 -13.40 23.34
C TRP A 131 25.73 -13.61 22.78
N LYS A 132 24.96 -14.43 23.52
CA LYS A 132 23.50 -14.36 23.64
C LYS A 132 23.10 -13.00 24.24
N GLY A 133 23.21 -11.93 23.46
CA GLY A 133 22.67 -10.63 23.81
C GLY A 133 21.17 -10.63 23.59
N ALA A 134 20.38 -10.98 24.59
CA ALA A 134 18.92 -10.78 24.60
C ALA A 134 18.51 -9.29 24.45
N LYS A 135 19.48 -8.35 24.44
CA LYS A 135 19.28 -6.90 24.50
C LYS A 135 18.77 -6.24 23.23
N ASN A 136 18.58 -6.99 22.14
CA ASN A 136 18.17 -6.45 20.85
C ASN A 136 16.78 -6.92 20.42
N SER A 137 15.92 -7.32 21.37
CA SER A 137 14.57 -7.81 21.11
C SER A 137 13.73 -6.83 20.28
N GLU A 138 13.84 -5.52 20.53
CA GLU A 138 13.13 -4.50 19.75
C GLU A 138 13.57 -4.49 18.28
N THR A 139 14.88 -4.57 18.03
CA THR A 139 15.39 -4.67 16.65
C THR A 139 14.99 -5.99 15.99
N ALA A 140 14.95 -7.10 16.74
CA ALA A 140 14.47 -8.39 16.23
C ALA A 140 12.98 -8.34 15.86
N ALA A 141 12.15 -7.69 16.67
CA ALA A 141 10.72 -7.49 16.39
C ALA A 141 10.48 -6.62 15.15
N LYS A 142 11.25 -5.54 14.97
CA LYS A 142 11.18 -4.71 13.75
C LYS A 142 11.57 -5.50 12.50
N VAL A 143 12.64 -6.29 12.58
CA VAL A 143 13.09 -7.15 11.47
C VAL A 143 12.05 -8.25 11.16
N ALA A 144 11.44 -8.84 12.19
CA ALA A 144 10.36 -9.82 12.03
C ALA A 144 9.14 -9.19 11.32
N LEU A 145 8.73 -7.99 11.75
CA LEU A 145 7.65 -7.24 11.10
C LEU A 145 7.98 -6.92 9.63
N MET A 146 9.22 -6.53 9.32
CA MET A 146 9.64 -6.27 7.94
C MET A 146 9.57 -7.54 7.07
N LYS A 147 10.09 -8.67 7.56
CA LYS A 147 9.99 -9.96 6.87
C LYS A 147 8.54 -10.38 6.64
N LEU A 148 7.71 -10.19 7.65
CA LEU A 148 6.29 -10.49 7.57
C LEU A 148 5.60 -9.60 6.53
N LYS A 149 5.86 -8.29 6.52
CA LYS A 149 5.33 -7.37 5.49
C LYS A 149 5.77 -7.72 4.06
N MET A 150 6.95 -8.30 3.89
CA MET A 150 7.42 -8.75 2.57
C MET A 150 6.69 -9.99 2.05
N HIS A 151 6.30 -10.91 2.94
CA HIS A 151 5.70 -12.19 2.57
C HIS A 151 4.18 -12.24 2.76
N ALA A 152 3.59 -11.29 3.47
CA ALA A 152 2.18 -11.30 3.79
C ALA A 152 1.30 -11.16 2.55
N ASP A 153 0.31 -12.05 2.46
CA ASP A 153 -0.70 -12.06 1.41
C ASP A 153 -2.02 -11.48 1.94
N GLY A 154 -2.79 -10.87 1.04
CA GLY A 154 -4.04 -10.19 1.41
C GLY A 154 -4.63 -9.37 0.27
N ASP A 155 -5.65 -8.58 0.60
CA ASP A 155 -6.38 -7.80 -0.40
C ASP A 155 -5.52 -6.64 -0.92
N LYS A 156 -5.07 -6.75 -2.17
CA LYS A 156 -4.20 -5.77 -2.82
C LYS A 156 -4.84 -4.39 -2.98
N SER A 157 -6.18 -4.31 -2.93
CA SER A 157 -6.92 -3.05 -3.03
C SER A 157 -6.84 -2.21 -1.75
N LEU A 158 -6.52 -2.82 -0.60
CA LEU A 158 -6.42 -2.10 0.66
C LEU A 158 -5.23 -1.14 0.65
N PRO A 159 -5.39 0.14 0.97
CA PRO A 159 -4.25 1.06 1.10
C PRO A 159 -3.36 0.63 2.28
N GLN A 160 -2.05 0.90 2.18
CA GLN A 160 -1.09 0.45 3.21
C GLN A 160 -1.43 0.99 4.62
N THR A 161 -2.04 2.16 4.70
CA THR A 161 -2.48 2.81 5.95
C THR A 161 -3.51 1.98 6.71
N GLU A 162 -4.32 1.18 6.02
CA GLU A 162 -5.36 0.36 6.64
C GLU A 162 -4.90 -1.07 6.92
N ARG A 163 -3.73 -1.47 6.44
CA ARG A 163 -3.23 -2.85 6.55
C ARG A 163 -2.65 -3.09 7.93
N ILE A 164 -3.21 -4.08 8.64
CA ILE A 164 -2.56 -4.73 9.77
C ILE A 164 -2.09 -6.13 9.36
N TYR A 165 -0.91 -6.51 9.85
CA TYR A 165 -0.24 -7.72 9.46
C TYR A 165 -0.14 -8.68 10.65
N PHE A 166 -0.31 -9.98 10.39
CA PHE A 166 -0.17 -11.02 11.40
C PHE A 166 0.45 -12.28 10.81
N GLN A 167 1.12 -13.05 11.66
CA GLN A 167 1.45 -14.43 11.37
C GLN A 167 0.26 -15.28 11.79
N VAL A 168 -0.45 -15.86 10.81
CA VAL A 168 -1.65 -16.65 11.07
C VAL A 168 -1.27 -18.12 11.13
N PHE A 169 -1.36 -18.70 12.32
CA PHE A 169 -1.20 -20.14 12.51
C PHE A 169 -2.46 -20.86 12.04
N LEU A 170 -2.28 -21.89 11.23
CA LEU A 170 -3.38 -22.62 10.60
C LEU A 170 -3.72 -23.89 11.41
N PRO A 171 -4.96 -24.41 11.33
CA PRO A 171 -5.40 -25.59 12.07
C PRO A 171 -4.50 -26.80 11.83
N LYS A 172 -4.35 -27.64 12.87
CA LYS A 172 -3.61 -28.91 12.81
C LYS A 172 -4.21 -29.84 11.74
N GLY A 173 -3.53 -29.99 10.61
CA GLY A 173 -4.01 -30.72 9.42
C GLY A 173 -3.91 -29.91 8.12
N SER A 174 -3.64 -28.62 8.23
CA SER A 174 -3.31 -27.77 7.08
C SER A 174 -1.93 -28.12 6.50
N LYS A 175 -1.73 -27.85 5.20
CA LYS A 175 -0.44 -28.12 4.51
C LYS A 175 0.71 -27.30 5.07
N GLU A 176 0.43 -26.08 5.48
CA GLU A 176 1.37 -25.13 6.06
C GLU A 176 1.03 -24.92 7.54
N LYS A 177 2.05 -24.76 8.39
CA LYS A 177 1.86 -24.51 9.83
C LYS A 177 1.36 -23.09 10.11
N SER A 178 1.90 -22.12 9.38
CA SER A 178 1.53 -20.72 9.48
C SER A 178 1.70 -20.04 8.15
N LYS A 179 0.92 -18.98 7.93
CA LYS A 179 0.98 -18.15 6.73
C LYS A 179 0.90 -16.68 7.12
N PRO A 180 1.81 -15.82 6.65
CA PRO A 180 1.74 -14.39 6.90
C PRO A 180 0.58 -13.80 6.10
N MET A 181 -0.27 -13.02 6.76
CA MET A 181 -1.43 -12.39 6.14
C MET A 181 -1.58 -10.95 6.58
N PHE A 182 -2.24 -10.13 5.76
CA PHE A 182 -2.67 -8.81 6.16
C PHE A 182 -4.17 -8.59 5.94
N PHE A 183 -4.75 -7.76 6.80
CA PHE A 183 -6.19 -7.47 6.86
C PHE A 183 -6.40 -5.96 6.98
N CYS A 184 -7.59 -5.48 6.67
CA CYS A 184 -7.99 -4.13 7.05
C CYS A 184 -8.26 -4.10 8.56
N HIS A 185 -7.66 -3.18 9.31
CA HIS A 185 -7.91 -3.08 10.76
C HIS A 185 -9.39 -2.80 11.09
N ARG A 186 -10.13 -2.21 10.17
CA ARG A 186 -11.56 -1.88 10.34
C ARG A 186 -12.49 -3.09 10.16
N TRP A 187 -11.97 -4.22 9.68
CA TRP A 187 -12.80 -5.42 9.50
C TRP A 187 -13.22 -6.01 10.84
N SER A 188 -14.44 -6.53 10.87
CA SER A 188 -14.88 -7.41 11.94
C SER A 188 -14.03 -8.68 11.95
N ILE A 189 -13.88 -9.30 13.13
CA ILE A 189 -13.17 -10.57 13.28
C ILE A 189 -13.80 -11.64 12.39
N GLY A 190 -15.12 -11.68 12.28
CA GLY A 190 -15.80 -12.61 11.36
C GLY A 190 -15.35 -12.44 9.91
N LYS A 191 -15.30 -11.19 9.41
CA LYS A 191 -14.80 -10.91 8.06
C LYS A 191 -13.32 -11.26 7.89
N ALA A 192 -12.50 -11.00 8.91
CA ALA A 192 -11.09 -11.39 8.90
C ALA A 192 -10.92 -12.91 8.82
N ILE A 193 -11.76 -13.67 9.54
CA ILE A 193 -11.78 -15.15 9.48
C ILE A 193 -12.21 -15.63 8.09
N ASP A 194 -13.29 -15.09 7.52
CA ASP A 194 -13.77 -15.46 6.19
C ASP A 194 -12.69 -15.26 5.13
N PHE A 195 -11.99 -14.12 5.22
CA PHE A 195 -10.90 -13.79 4.33
C PHE A 195 -9.67 -14.68 4.54
N ALA A 196 -9.26 -14.91 5.80
CA ALA A 196 -8.14 -15.80 6.15
C ALA A 196 -8.40 -17.24 5.69
N ALA A 197 -9.63 -17.73 5.88
CA ALA A 197 -10.04 -19.05 5.41
C ALA A 197 -9.94 -19.16 3.89
N SER A 198 -10.38 -18.13 3.17
CA SER A 198 -10.25 -18.06 1.71
C SER A 198 -8.79 -18.10 1.26
N LEU A 199 -7.91 -17.32 1.91
CA LEU A 199 -6.47 -17.28 1.61
C LEU A 199 -5.74 -18.60 1.94
N ALA A 200 -6.17 -19.29 2.99
CA ALA A 200 -5.62 -20.57 3.42
C ALA A 200 -6.32 -21.77 2.76
N ARG A 201 -7.33 -21.54 1.91
CA ARG A 201 -8.18 -22.58 1.29
C ARG A 201 -8.81 -23.52 2.33
N LEU A 202 -9.19 -22.96 3.48
CA LEU A 202 -9.87 -23.65 4.56
C LEU A 202 -11.38 -23.56 4.38
N LYS A 203 -12.08 -24.62 4.78
CA LYS A 203 -13.54 -24.68 4.67
C LYS A 203 -14.19 -23.96 5.85
N ASN A 204 -14.75 -22.79 5.59
CA ASN A 204 -15.49 -22.03 6.59
C ASN A 204 -17.00 -22.21 6.43
N ASP A 205 -17.59 -23.08 7.25
CA ASP A 205 -19.04 -23.32 7.31
C ASP A 205 -19.69 -22.59 8.50
N ASN A 206 -19.12 -21.48 8.99
CA ASN A 206 -19.62 -20.76 10.18
C ASN A 206 -21.07 -20.27 10.07
N ASN A 207 -21.61 -20.11 8.85
CA ASN A 207 -23.00 -19.75 8.60
C ASN A 207 -23.98 -20.93 8.77
N LYS A 208 -23.48 -22.16 8.96
CA LYS A 208 -24.30 -23.36 9.18
C LYS A 208 -24.24 -23.77 10.65
N PHE A 209 -25.23 -24.54 11.10
CA PHE A 209 -25.19 -25.17 12.42
C PHE A 209 -24.25 -26.38 12.38
N THR A 210 -22.94 -26.11 12.40
CA THR A 210 -21.88 -27.13 12.48
C THR A 210 -21.38 -27.27 13.91
N ALA A 211 -20.97 -28.48 14.29
CA ALA A 211 -20.43 -28.74 15.63
C ALA A 211 -19.17 -27.95 15.95
N LYS A 212 -18.35 -27.67 14.92
CA LYS A 212 -17.13 -26.87 15.02
C LYS A 212 -17.22 -25.67 14.09
N LYS A 213 -16.79 -24.52 14.60
CA LYS A 213 -16.70 -23.26 13.87
C LYS A 213 -15.26 -22.78 13.83
N LEU A 214 -14.89 -22.17 12.71
CA LEU A 214 -13.58 -21.57 12.53
C LEU A 214 -13.52 -20.27 13.34
N ARG A 215 -12.59 -20.18 14.27
CA ARG A 215 -12.43 -19.05 15.19
C ARG A 215 -11.01 -18.52 15.12
N LEU A 216 -10.88 -17.22 15.34
CA LEU A 216 -9.60 -16.54 15.48
C LEU A 216 -9.29 -16.40 16.98
N CYS A 217 -8.13 -16.88 17.39
CA CYS A 217 -7.73 -16.92 18.79
C CYS A 217 -6.48 -16.08 19.02
N HIS A 218 -6.46 -15.39 20.15
CA HIS A 218 -5.31 -14.64 20.58
C HIS A 218 -4.21 -15.57 21.11
N ILE A 219 -2.96 -15.32 20.72
CA ILE A 219 -1.84 -16.19 21.11
C ILE A 219 -1.50 -16.10 22.60
N THR A 220 -1.58 -14.95 23.26
CA THR A 220 -1.12 -14.87 24.67
C THR A 220 -2.22 -15.25 25.66
N SER A 221 -3.47 -14.85 25.40
CA SER A 221 -4.60 -15.18 26.26
C SER A 221 -5.26 -16.51 25.91
N GLY A 222 -5.04 -17.02 24.70
CA GLY A 222 -5.75 -18.20 24.18
C GLY A 222 -7.23 -17.96 23.86
N GLU A 223 -7.75 -16.75 24.08
CA GLU A 223 -9.16 -16.41 23.93
C GLU A 223 -9.57 -16.36 22.45
N ALA A 224 -10.70 -16.96 22.13
CA ALA A 224 -11.34 -16.88 20.83
C ALA A 224 -12.05 -15.53 20.69
N LEU A 225 -11.56 -14.71 19.77
CA LEU A 225 -12.06 -13.36 19.57
C LEU A 225 -13.55 -13.37 19.14
N PRO A 226 -14.39 -12.49 19.71
CA PRO A 226 -15.77 -12.30 19.29
C PRO A 226 -15.86 -11.85 17.83
N LEU A 227 -16.81 -12.41 17.07
CA LEU A 227 -16.92 -12.21 15.62
C LEU A 227 -17.37 -10.79 15.23
N ASP A 228 -18.09 -10.13 16.13
CA ASP A 228 -18.69 -8.80 15.99
C ASP A 228 -17.71 -7.66 16.27
N HIS A 229 -16.67 -7.91 17.07
CA HIS A 229 -15.60 -6.96 17.31
C HIS A 229 -14.78 -6.70 16.05
N THR A 230 -14.08 -5.56 15.98
CA THR A 230 -13.13 -5.27 14.89
C THR A 230 -11.69 -5.52 15.31
N LEU A 231 -10.80 -5.76 14.35
CA LEU A 231 -9.37 -5.88 14.65
C LEU A 231 -8.84 -4.62 15.36
N GLU A 232 -9.28 -3.43 14.94
CA GLU A 232 -8.97 -2.15 15.57
C GLU A 232 -9.30 -2.11 17.07
N THR A 233 -10.49 -2.58 17.47
CA THR A 233 -10.86 -2.64 18.89
C THR A 233 -9.94 -3.54 19.70
N TRP A 234 -9.49 -4.65 19.12
CA TRP A 234 -8.56 -5.58 19.79
C TRP A 234 -7.12 -5.08 19.83
N ILE A 235 -6.71 -4.23 18.88
CA ILE A 235 -5.40 -3.57 18.89
C ILE A 235 -5.37 -2.47 19.95
N ALA A 236 -6.48 -1.76 20.14
CA ALA A 236 -6.59 -0.66 21.09
C ALA A 236 -6.87 -1.09 22.55
N LYS A 237 -7.08 -2.39 22.80
CA LYS A 237 -7.38 -2.93 24.13
C LYS A 237 -6.18 -2.79 25.07
N GLU A 238 -6.41 -2.45 26.34
CA GLU A 238 -5.32 -2.34 27.32
C GLU A 238 -4.82 -3.70 27.81
N ASP A 239 -5.75 -4.63 28.08
CA ASP A 239 -5.43 -5.99 28.50
C ASP A 239 -5.27 -6.91 27.29
N CYS A 240 -4.03 -7.36 27.07
CA CYS A 240 -3.63 -8.28 26.00
C CYS A 240 -4.03 -7.84 24.58
N PRO A 241 -3.57 -6.66 24.09
CA PRO A 241 -3.89 -6.21 22.74
C PRO A 241 -3.27 -7.07 21.64
N LEU A 242 -3.92 -7.03 20.48
CA LEU A 242 -3.30 -7.50 19.24
C LEU A 242 -2.25 -6.50 18.75
N TYR A 243 -1.08 -7.01 18.37
CA TYR A 243 -0.01 -6.19 17.83
C TYR A 243 0.15 -6.38 16.32
N ASN A 244 0.40 -5.30 15.60
CA ASN A 244 0.78 -5.39 14.19
C ASN A 244 2.14 -6.10 14.05
N GLY A 245 2.16 -7.22 13.33
CA GLY A 245 3.28 -8.16 13.26
C GLY A 245 3.23 -9.26 14.32
N GLY A 246 2.17 -9.32 15.12
CA GLY A 246 1.96 -10.36 16.12
C GLY A 246 1.49 -11.69 15.51
N ASN A 247 1.25 -12.64 16.40
CA ASN A 247 0.82 -13.99 16.06
C ASN A 247 -0.66 -14.18 16.44
N ILE A 248 -1.44 -14.81 15.57
CA ILE A 248 -2.82 -15.19 15.83
C ILE A 248 -3.06 -16.62 15.36
N ILE A 249 -3.96 -17.34 16.02
CA ILE A 249 -4.27 -18.74 15.69
C ILE A 249 -5.64 -18.80 15.03
N LEU A 250 -5.73 -19.50 13.91
CA LEU A 250 -6.98 -19.86 13.26
C LEU A 250 -7.25 -21.35 13.55
N GLU A 251 -8.34 -21.67 14.23
CA GLU A 251 -8.64 -23.04 14.68
C GLU A 251 -10.15 -23.34 14.65
N TYR A 252 -10.51 -24.61 14.47
CA TYR A 252 -11.89 -25.09 14.59
C TYR A 252 -12.22 -25.43 16.05
N LEU A 253 -12.98 -24.56 16.70
CA LEU A 253 -13.45 -24.74 18.08
C LEU A 253 -14.90 -25.22 18.11
N ASN A 254 -15.25 -25.97 19.14
CA ASN A 254 -16.65 -26.30 19.40
C ASN A 254 -17.41 -25.03 19.84
N ASP A 255 -18.73 -25.00 19.65
CA ASP A 255 -19.56 -23.83 20.00
C ASP A 255 -19.45 -23.40 21.48
N GLU A 256 -19.14 -24.33 22.38
CA GLU A 256 -18.95 -24.07 23.82
C GLU A 256 -17.52 -23.62 24.17
N GLU A 257 -16.54 -23.80 23.27
CA GLU A 257 -15.14 -23.48 23.53
C GLU A 257 -14.82 -22.02 23.19
N GLN A 258 -14.61 -21.23 24.24
CA GLN A 258 -14.16 -19.83 24.12
C GLN A 258 -12.63 -19.69 24.10
N PHE A 259 -11.88 -20.76 24.36
CA PHE A 259 -10.42 -20.74 24.42
C PHE A 259 -9.81 -21.83 23.55
N CYS A 260 -8.77 -21.49 22.80
CA CYS A 260 -7.99 -22.45 22.04
C CYS A 260 -7.10 -23.25 22.99
N LYS A 261 -7.24 -24.58 22.98
CA LYS A 261 -6.36 -25.48 23.72
C LYS A 261 -4.97 -25.53 23.05
N ASN A 262 -3.93 -25.71 23.87
CA ASN A 262 -2.55 -25.96 23.41
C ASN A 262 -1.95 -24.86 22.53
N VAL A 263 -2.16 -23.59 22.90
CA VAL A 263 -1.54 -22.43 22.23
C VAL A 263 -0.01 -22.62 22.07
N GLU A 264 0.66 -23.15 23.09
CA GLU A 264 2.12 -23.38 23.07
C GLU A 264 2.56 -24.31 21.92
N SER A 265 1.75 -25.30 21.56
CA SER A 265 2.06 -26.23 20.46
C SER A 265 2.08 -25.59 19.07
N TYR A 266 1.59 -24.35 18.95
CA TYR A 266 1.69 -23.57 17.71
C TYR A 266 3.01 -22.81 17.61
N LEU A 267 3.67 -22.55 18.75
CA LEU A 267 4.95 -21.84 18.81
C LEU A 267 6.17 -22.76 18.65
N GLU A 268 5.97 -24.09 18.73
CA GLU A 268 6.97 -25.15 18.52
C GLU A 268 7.16 -25.55 17.03
#